data_AF-R6DSD7-F1
#
_entry.id   AF-R6DSD7-F1
#
_cell.length_a   1.000
_cell.length_b   1.000
_cell.length_c   1.000
_cell.angle_alpha   90.00
_cell.angle_beta   90.00
_cell.angle_gamma   90.00
#
_symmetry.space_group_name_H-M   'P 1'
#
loop_
_entity.id
_entity.type
_entity.pdbx_description
1 polymer ?
#
loop_
_entity_poly.entity_id
_entity_poly.type
_entity_poly.pdbx_seq_one_letter_code
_entity_poly.pdbx_strand_id
1 'polypeptide(L)'
;MKKKYLLFFLILSFPLYTWAGKTLDSLLSVLDLTIQEHEKYVIQRESRIVHLKDLVHGIEANSVEHYNLNSQIFKEYKAFICDSAIHYLNENIRIAERLHDTDRRIESKLQLSLLLSSTGMYTESIDVLESVDRWEVAPRLIPDYYTCFDHVYGELSVYTQDKTLSGHYWSISQAYKDSLYAILPHESEEYLLMHEALLRDRHQYEEALKINDIRLAEAEPNTPQYALVTYHRSLIYKYSNDRQGEKENLCLSAISDIRSAIKDHASLWMLAQLLYEDGDMERAYQCMRFSWNATKFYNARLRSWQSADVLSLIDKTYQAMIEKQNDRLQQNLLLITTLLVLLIVALGYIYRQMKKLSDARNHLQAANGQLNGLNEELRQMNRCLSSTNIELSESNQIKEEYIARFIKLCSTYINRLDAYRRMVNKKVSAGQIAELLKITRSQDALDEELEELYANFDTAFLHLFPDFVKKFNDLLQDNERIVLKKDELLNTELRIFALIRLGIEDSSQIAEFLRYSVNTIYNYRAKVKNKARGSREDFEDLVRKIR
;
A
#
# COMPACT_ATOMS: atom_id res chain seq x y z
N MET A 1 28.73 -4.61 -22.78
CA MET A 1 29.35 -3.27 -22.77
C MET A 1 28.35 -2.09 -22.77
N LYS A 2 27.03 -2.27 -22.97
CA LYS A 2 26.08 -1.14 -23.07
C LYS A 2 25.50 -0.59 -21.74
N LYS A 3 25.65 -1.28 -20.60
CA LYS A 3 25.14 -0.81 -19.29
C LYS A 3 26.07 0.14 -18.53
N LYS A 4 27.38 0.14 -18.81
CA LYS A 4 28.35 1.01 -18.11
C LYS A 4 28.32 2.46 -18.61
N TYR A 5 27.91 2.69 -19.85
CA TYR A 5 27.82 4.04 -20.42
C TYR A 5 26.54 4.80 -19.98
N LEU A 6 25.47 4.08 -19.60
CA LEU A 6 24.24 4.69 -19.12
C LEU A 6 24.38 5.30 -17.71
N LEU A 7 25.20 4.68 -16.85
CA LEU A 7 25.50 5.20 -15.52
C LEU A 7 26.44 6.43 -15.59
N PHE A 8 27.33 6.48 -16.59
CA PHE A 8 28.24 7.60 -16.79
C PHE A 8 27.50 8.86 -17.30
N PHE A 9 26.43 8.68 -18.09
CA PHE A 9 25.56 9.78 -18.53
C PHE A 9 24.64 10.33 -17.43
N LEU A 10 24.33 9.53 -16.40
CA LEU A 10 23.47 9.93 -15.27
C LEU A 10 24.23 10.68 -14.17
N ILE A 11 25.57 10.57 -14.14
CA ILE A 11 26.45 11.29 -13.21
C ILE A 11 26.90 12.64 -13.82
N LEU A 12 26.94 12.75 -15.15
CA LEU A 12 27.21 14.02 -15.84
C LEU A 12 26.01 14.97 -15.91
N SER A 13 24.82 14.55 -15.47
CA SER A 13 23.61 15.38 -15.39
C SER A 13 23.36 15.97 -14.01
N PHE A 14 24.34 15.91 -13.09
CA PHE A 14 24.30 16.79 -11.93
C PHE A 14 24.56 18.21 -12.41
N PRO A 15 23.61 19.16 -12.24
CA PRO A 15 23.94 20.55 -12.44
C PRO A 15 25.11 20.87 -11.50
N LEU A 16 26.16 21.47 -12.04
CA LEU A 16 27.09 22.26 -11.26
C LEU A 16 26.23 23.25 -10.48
N TYR A 17 25.90 22.92 -9.23
CA TYR A 17 25.35 23.87 -8.28
C TYR A 17 26.40 24.96 -8.14
N THR A 18 26.19 26.03 -8.90
CA THR A 18 27.02 27.23 -8.89
C THR A 18 27.08 27.72 -7.45
N TRP A 19 28.29 27.87 -6.93
CA TRP A 19 28.54 28.36 -5.57
C TRP A 19 27.86 29.73 -5.33
N ALA A 20 27.63 30.51 -6.39
CA ALA A 20 26.86 31.77 -6.41
C ALA A 20 25.35 31.63 -6.11
N GLY A 21 24.74 30.45 -6.27
CA GLY A 21 23.33 30.26 -5.88
C GLY A 21 23.15 30.22 -4.36
N LYS A 22 24.15 29.69 -3.65
CA LYS A 22 24.11 29.52 -2.18
C LYS A 22 24.18 30.85 -1.42
N THR A 23 24.81 31.88 -1.99
CA THR A 23 24.94 33.20 -1.36
C THR A 23 23.61 33.94 -1.35
N LEU A 24 22.93 34.01 -2.49
CA LEU A 24 21.59 34.62 -2.59
C LEU A 24 20.55 33.84 -1.80
N ASP A 25 20.54 32.51 -1.84
CA ASP A 25 19.61 31.70 -1.04
C ASP A 25 19.77 32.01 0.46
N SER A 26 21.02 32.11 0.94
CA SER A 26 21.32 32.50 2.31
C SER A 26 20.85 33.92 2.64
N LEU A 27 21.05 34.88 1.73
CA LEU A 27 20.59 36.26 1.91
C LEU A 27 19.08 36.35 1.95
N LEU A 28 18.38 35.66 1.05
CA LEU A 28 16.91 35.59 1.04
C LEU A 28 16.37 34.97 2.33
N SER A 29 17.00 33.92 2.87
CA SER A 29 16.63 33.39 4.18
C SER A 29 16.82 34.38 5.33
N VAL A 30 17.88 35.21 5.28
CA VAL A 30 18.07 36.30 6.26
C VAL A 30 17.01 37.38 6.08
N LEU A 31 16.63 37.73 4.85
CA LEU A 31 15.54 38.66 4.57
C LEU A 31 14.21 38.13 5.11
N ASP A 32 13.87 36.87 4.84
CA ASP A 32 12.65 36.21 5.33
C ASP A 32 12.56 36.31 6.86
N LEU A 33 13.66 35.99 7.56
CA LEU A 33 13.73 36.13 9.02
C LEU A 33 13.62 37.59 9.48
N THR A 34 14.28 38.51 8.77
CA THR A 34 14.24 39.95 9.11
C THR A 34 12.83 40.53 8.95
N ILE A 35 12.07 40.09 7.94
CA ILE A 35 10.65 40.41 7.77
C ILE A 35 9.82 39.87 8.94
N GLN A 36 10.05 38.62 9.37
CA GLN A 36 9.35 38.04 10.52
C GLN A 36 9.64 38.78 11.83
N GLU A 37 10.87 39.23 12.01
CA GLU A 37 11.33 39.93 13.23
C GLU A 37 11.12 41.45 13.20
N HIS A 38 10.51 42.00 12.14
CA HIS A 38 10.46 43.45 11.90
C HIS A 38 9.88 44.28 13.05
N GLU A 39 8.93 43.72 13.82
CA GLU A 39 8.31 44.38 14.97
C GLU A 39 9.35 44.77 16.03
N LYS A 40 10.42 43.98 16.19
CA LYS A 40 11.50 44.28 17.13
C LYS A 40 12.16 45.62 16.81
N TYR A 41 12.43 45.88 15.53
CA TYR A 41 13.06 47.11 15.07
C TYR A 41 12.10 48.31 15.15
N VAL A 42 10.81 48.08 14.89
CA VAL A 42 9.76 49.08 15.06
C VAL A 42 9.67 49.53 16.52
N ILE A 43 9.59 48.59 17.46
CA ILE A 43 9.53 48.89 18.91
C ILE A 43 10.76 49.67 19.38
N GLN A 44 11.95 49.32 18.89
CA GLN A 44 13.19 50.06 19.20
C GLN A 44 13.11 51.51 18.71
N ARG A 45 12.61 51.75 17.50
CA ARG A 45 12.44 53.10 16.95
C ARG A 45 11.40 53.90 17.72
N GLU A 46 10.24 53.30 18.00
CA GLU A 46 9.19 53.94 18.79
C GLU A 46 9.68 54.31 20.20
N SER A 47 10.48 53.46 20.83
CA SER A 47 11.08 53.75 22.13
C SER A 47 12.02 54.96 22.08
N ARG A 48 12.84 55.10 21.03
CA ARG A 48 13.68 56.30 20.83
C ARG A 48 12.82 57.55 20.62
N ILE A 49 11.76 57.45 19.83
CA ILE A 49 10.83 58.56 19.60
C ILE A 49 10.16 59.00 20.90
N VAL A 50 9.65 58.06 21.71
CA VAL A 50 9.04 58.35 23.02
C VAL A 50 10.05 59.03 23.93
N HIS A 51 11.27 58.49 24.03
CA HIS A 51 12.33 59.09 24.82
C HIS A 51 12.64 60.54 24.40
N LEU A 52 12.76 60.80 23.10
CA LEU A 52 12.99 62.15 22.59
C LEU A 52 11.82 63.09 22.92
N LYS A 53 10.56 62.62 22.85
CA LYS A 53 9.39 63.41 23.23
C LYS A 53 9.33 63.70 24.73
N ASP A 54 9.73 62.76 25.57
CA ASP A 54 9.80 62.96 27.02
C ASP A 54 10.82 64.04 27.38
N LEU A 55 11.98 64.05 26.69
CA LEU A 55 12.99 65.10 26.85
C LEU A 55 12.46 66.50 26.51
N VAL A 56 11.51 66.64 25.57
CA VAL A 56 10.92 67.94 25.19
C VAL A 56 10.17 68.59 26.36
N HIS A 57 9.52 67.80 27.21
CA HIS A 57 8.70 68.34 28.32
C HIS A 57 9.51 69.12 29.36
N GLY A 58 10.82 68.86 29.44
CA GLY A 58 11.74 69.57 30.34
C GLY A 58 12.40 70.82 29.74
N ILE A 59 12.12 71.14 28.47
CA ILE A 59 12.79 72.21 27.72
C ILE A 59 11.86 73.42 27.58
N GLU A 60 12.43 74.62 27.65
CA GLU A 60 11.71 75.86 27.41
C GLU A 60 11.14 75.89 25.98
N ALA A 61 9.84 76.17 25.87
CA ALA A 61 9.17 76.28 24.58
C ALA A 61 9.79 77.37 23.71
N ASN A 62 9.97 77.08 22.42
CA ASN A 62 10.58 77.97 21.43
C ASN A 62 12.04 78.34 21.68
N SER A 63 12.78 77.55 22.46
CA SER A 63 14.24 77.68 22.57
C SER A 63 14.97 77.00 21.41
N VAL A 64 16.26 77.30 21.25
CA VAL A 64 17.16 76.58 20.30
C VAL A 64 17.25 75.09 20.64
N GLU A 65 17.22 74.74 21.93
CA GLU A 65 17.20 73.36 22.39
C GLU A 65 15.90 72.65 21.99
N HIS A 66 14.76 73.33 22.09
CA HIS A 66 13.48 72.82 21.61
C HIS A 66 13.53 72.51 20.10
N TYR A 67 14.04 73.44 19.29
CA TYR A 67 14.24 73.22 17.85
C TYR A 67 15.14 72.01 17.58
N ASN A 68 16.28 71.90 18.27
CA ASN A 68 17.24 70.82 18.04
C ASN A 68 16.66 69.45 18.40
N LEU A 69 15.89 69.36 19.49
CA LEU A 69 15.24 68.11 19.89
C LEU A 69 14.08 67.76 18.95
N ASN A 70 13.28 68.75 18.55
CA ASN A 70 12.20 68.59 17.58
C ASN A 70 12.75 68.13 16.20
N SER A 71 13.93 68.61 15.82
CA SER A 71 14.68 68.14 14.64
C SER A 71 15.15 66.69 14.76
N GLN A 72 15.55 66.22 15.95
CA GLN A 72 15.89 64.81 16.17
C GLN A 72 14.65 63.92 16.05
N ILE A 73 13.50 64.37 16.56
CA ILE A 73 12.24 63.65 16.42
C ILE A 73 11.83 63.57 14.93
N PHE A 74 11.98 64.67 14.17
CA PHE A 74 11.79 64.66 12.73
C PHE A 74 12.67 63.59 12.05
N LYS A 75 13.96 63.50 12.39
CA LYS A 75 14.87 62.49 11.79
C LYS A 75 14.38 61.06 12.01
N GLU A 76 13.80 60.76 13.18
CA GLU A 76 13.20 59.45 13.43
C GLU A 76 11.93 59.20 12.62
N TYR A 77 11.11 60.24 12.39
CA TYR A 77 9.88 60.11 11.61
C TYR A 77 10.07 60.16 10.10
N LYS A 78 11.11 60.83 9.58
CA LYS A 78 11.33 61.11 8.15
C LYS A 78 11.10 59.90 7.26
N ALA A 79 11.60 58.74 7.68
CA ALA A 79 11.50 57.47 6.96
C ALA A 79 10.56 56.44 7.63
N PHE A 80 9.77 56.86 8.62
CA PHE A 80 8.89 55.98 9.42
C PHE A 80 7.41 56.34 9.29
N ILE A 81 7.03 57.61 9.49
CA ILE A 81 5.64 58.10 9.34
C ILE A 81 5.66 59.51 8.73
N CYS A 82 5.16 59.66 7.50
CA CYS A 82 5.22 60.90 6.72
C CYS A 82 4.49 62.07 7.41
N ASP A 83 3.23 61.88 7.81
CA ASP A 83 2.42 62.95 8.41
C ASP A 83 3.07 63.53 9.68
N SER A 84 3.67 62.66 10.48
CA SER A 84 4.42 63.07 11.67
C SER A 84 5.67 63.85 11.28
N ALA A 85 6.44 63.39 10.30
CA ALA A 85 7.63 64.12 9.83
C ALA A 85 7.27 65.53 9.32
N ILE A 86 6.17 65.67 8.58
CA ILE A 86 5.64 66.97 8.12
C ILE A 86 5.25 67.85 9.30
N HIS A 87 4.56 67.28 10.31
CA HIS A 87 4.19 68.03 11.52
C HIS A 87 5.42 68.60 12.24
N TYR A 88 6.44 67.77 12.48
CA TYR A 88 7.66 68.18 13.17
C TYR A 88 8.45 69.24 12.39
N LEU A 89 8.50 69.17 11.06
CA LEU A 89 9.12 70.23 10.25
C LEU A 89 8.35 71.54 10.29
N ASN A 90 7.01 71.51 10.23
CA ASN A 90 6.21 72.72 10.38
C ASN A 90 6.38 73.37 11.75
N GLU A 91 6.50 72.56 12.81
CA GLU A 91 6.77 73.10 14.15
C GLU A 91 8.19 73.69 14.23
N ASN A 92 9.20 73.07 13.62
CA ASN A 92 10.54 73.65 13.50
C ASN A 92 10.53 75.02 12.80
N ILE A 93 9.76 75.16 11.71
CA ILE A 93 9.60 76.45 11.01
C ILE A 93 9.03 77.51 11.95
N ARG A 94 7.97 77.19 12.70
CA ARG A 94 7.35 78.12 13.68
C ARG A 94 8.29 78.49 14.82
N ILE A 95 9.05 77.52 15.33
CA ILE A 95 10.06 77.77 16.38
C ILE A 95 11.12 78.72 15.84
N ALA A 96 11.65 78.46 14.63
CA ALA A 96 12.66 79.31 13.99
C ALA A 96 12.14 80.73 13.73
N GLU A 97 10.87 80.88 13.33
CA GLU A 97 10.22 82.19 13.19
C GLU A 97 10.14 82.97 14.50
N ARG A 98 9.75 82.29 15.61
CA ARG A 98 9.71 82.89 16.95
C ARG A 98 11.10 83.24 17.49
N LEU A 99 12.11 82.46 17.11
CA LEU A 99 13.52 82.73 17.41
C LEU A 99 14.13 83.83 16.54
N HIS A 100 13.41 84.26 15.48
CA HIS A 100 13.96 85.12 14.42
C HIS A 100 15.24 84.54 13.78
N ASP A 101 15.34 83.21 13.70
CA ASP A 101 16.47 82.48 13.12
C ASP A 101 16.14 82.12 11.66
N THR A 102 16.55 82.99 10.73
CA THR A 102 16.34 82.83 9.29
C THR A 102 16.96 81.54 8.76
N ASP A 103 18.15 81.19 9.25
CA ASP A 103 18.93 80.05 8.82
C ASP A 103 18.21 78.73 9.10
N ARG A 104 17.70 78.57 10.32
CA ARG A 104 16.90 77.39 10.72
C ARG A 104 15.56 77.31 10.02
N ARG A 105 14.93 78.47 9.80
CA ARG A 105 13.66 78.56 9.06
C ARG A 105 13.85 78.06 7.63
N ILE A 106 14.88 78.53 6.94
CA ILE A 106 15.21 78.09 5.57
C ILE A 106 15.56 76.61 5.55
N GLU A 107 16.45 76.16 6.44
CA GLU A 107 16.85 74.74 6.52
C GLU A 107 15.63 73.80 6.70
N SER A 108 14.70 74.17 7.60
CA SER A 108 13.46 73.40 7.80
C SER A 108 12.52 73.43 6.59
N LYS A 109 12.43 74.57 5.88
CA LYS A 109 11.65 74.67 4.63
C LYS A 109 12.24 73.79 3.52
N LEU A 110 13.56 73.75 3.38
CA LEU A 110 14.23 72.88 2.40
C LEU A 110 13.96 71.41 2.72
N GLN A 111 14.10 71.01 3.98
CA GLN A 111 13.79 69.65 4.42
C GLN A 111 12.31 69.28 4.20
N LEU A 112 11.39 70.23 4.41
CA LEU A 112 9.96 70.05 4.16
C LEU A 112 9.66 69.88 2.68
N SER A 113 10.21 70.76 1.84
CA SER A 113 10.11 70.64 0.39
C SER A 113 10.54 69.27 -0.09
N LEU A 114 11.72 68.81 0.34
CA LEU A 114 12.28 67.53 -0.08
C LEU A 114 11.35 66.37 0.31
N LEU A 115 10.87 66.35 1.56
CA LEU A 115 9.92 65.32 2.04
C LEU A 115 8.61 65.32 1.25
N LEU A 116 8.05 66.50 0.96
CA LEU A 116 6.81 66.63 0.17
C LEU A 116 7.01 66.08 -1.26
N SER A 117 8.11 66.45 -1.92
CA SER A 117 8.41 65.94 -3.26
C SER A 117 8.60 64.42 -3.28
N SER A 118 9.38 63.84 -2.34
CA SER A 118 9.63 62.40 -2.31
C SER A 118 8.37 61.55 -2.03
N THR A 119 7.29 62.17 -1.56
CA THR A 119 6.02 61.50 -1.23
C THR A 119 4.91 61.78 -2.25
N GLY A 120 5.19 62.59 -3.28
CA GLY A 120 4.29 62.91 -4.38
C GLY A 120 3.46 64.19 -4.21
N MET A 121 3.78 65.05 -3.25
CA MET A 121 3.18 66.37 -3.01
C MET A 121 4.00 67.46 -3.72
N TYR A 122 4.05 67.38 -5.05
CA TYR A 122 4.96 68.20 -5.86
C TYR A 122 4.59 69.69 -5.86
N THR A 123 3.30 70.02 -5.92
CA THR A 123 2.85 71.43 -5.89
C THR A 123 3.19 72.05 -4.54
N GLU A 124 2.87 71.37 -3.45
CA GLU A 124 3.15 71.83 -2.10
C GLU A 124 4.66 71.98 -1.85
N SER A 125 5.47 71.07 -2.41
CA SER A 125 6.93 71.16 -2.40
C SER A 125 7.44 72.44 -3.09
N ILE A 126 6.93 72.72 -4.30
CA ILE A 126 7.29 73.94 -5.06
C ILE A 126 6.84 75.19 -4.31
N ASP A 127 5.62 75.25 -3.77
CA ASP A 127 5.11 76.38 -3.00
C ASP A 127 6.03 76.71 -1.80
N VAL A 128 6.54 75.67 -1.11
CA VAL A 128 7.51 75.84 -0.02
C VAL A 128 8.84 76.38 -0.53
N LEU A 129 9.37 75.87 -1.66
CA LEU A 129 10.64 76.34 -2.23
C LEU A 129 10.57 77.77 -2.75
N GLU A 130 9.50 78.14 -3.44
CA GLU A 130 9.30 79.49 -3.95
C GLU A 130 9.13 80.51 -2.81
N SER A 131 8.74 80.06 -1.62
CA SER A 131 8.69 80.90 -0.41
C SER A 131 10.06 81.15 0.25
N VAL A 132 11.14 80.56 -0.27
CA VAL A 132 12.53 80.78 0.17
C VAL A 132 13.20 81.79 -0.75
N ASP A 133 13.51 82.98 -0.22
CA ASP A 133 14.31 83.96 -0.96
C ASP A 133 15.74 83.45 -1.09
N ARG A 134 16.20 83.25 -2.33
CA ARG A 134 17.56 82.81 -2.66
C ARG A 134 18.63 83.71 -2.04
N TRP A 135 18.38 85.01 -1.86
CA TRP A 135 19.33 85.95 -1.29
C TRP A 135 19.49 85.81 0.23
N GLU A 136 18.51 85.21 0.91
CA GLU A 136 18.57 84.90 2.34
C GLU A 136 19.23 83.55 2.63
N VAL A 137 19.46 82.70 1.62
CA VAL A 137 20.05 81.37 1.81
C VAL A 137 21.53 81.47 2.12
N ALA A 138 21.91 81.08 3.34
CA ALA A 138 23.31 81.03 3.76
C ALA A 138 24.15 80.10 2.86
N PRO A 139 25.45 80.39 2.64
CA PRO A 139 26.34 79.57 1.79
C PRO A 139 26.31 78.07 2.12
N ARG A 140 26.20 77.71 3.41
CA ARG A 140 26.14 76.31 3.87
C ARG A 140 24.88 75.56 3.39
N LEU A 141 23.79 76.27 3.09
CA LEU A 141 22.49 75.71 2.67
C LEU A 141 22.29 75.75 1.16
N ILE A 142 23.24 76.32 0.40
CA ILE A 142 23.15 76.36 -1.07
C ILE A 142 23.09 74.97 -1.70
N PRO A 143 23.89 73.97 -1.26
CA PRO A 143 23.76 72.61 -1.76
C PRO A 143 22.37 72.02 -1.50
N ASP A 144 21.82 72.18 -0.29
CA ASP A 144 20.47 71.71 0.04
C ASP A 144 19.40 72.39 -0.82
N TYR A 145 19.55 73.71 -1.05
CA TYR A 145 18.63 74.49 -1.88
C TYR A 145 18.61 73.96 -3.31
N TYR A 146 19.77 73.80 -3.96
CA TYR A 146 19.83 73.24 -5.30
C TYR A 146 19.38 71.78 -5.36
N THR A 147 19.65 70.98 -4.32
CA THR A 147 19.19 69.59 -4.21
C THR A 147 17.67 69.51 -4.22
N CYS A 148 16.99 70.41 -3.51
CA CYS A 148 15.52 70.42 -3.49
C CYS A 148 14.92 70.73 -4.85
N PHE A 149 15.48 71.70 -5.58
CA PHE A 149 15.05 72.03 -6.94
C PHE A 149 15.34 70.88 -7.92
N ASP A 150 16.54 70.30 -7.89
CA ASP A 150 16.86 69.13 -8.71
C ASP A 150 15.87 67.99 -8.44
N HIS A 151 15.60 67.68 -7.17
CA HIS A 151 14.75 66.56 -6.80
C HIS A 151 13.29 66.74 -7.24
N VAL A 152 12.65 67.87 -6.93
CA VAL A 152 11.22 68.07 -7.26
C VAL A 152 10.98 68.13 -8.77
N TYR A 153 11.85 68.82 -9.51
CA TYR A 153 11.74 68.91 -10.96
C TYR A 153 12.17 67.61 -11.66
N GLY A 154 13.10 66.86 -11.07
CA GLY A 154 13.49 65.52 -11.52
C GLY A 154 12.32 64.55 -11.42
N GLU A 155 11.66 64.49 -10.26
CA GLU A 155 10.45 63.69 -10.04
C GLU A 155 9.32 64.09 -10.99
N LEU A 156 9.02 65.39 -11.10
CA LEU A 156 8.02 65.89 -12.04
C LEU A 156 8.34 65.51 -13.48
N SER A 157 9.60 65.50 -13.89
CA SER A 157 9.99 65.06 -15.24
C SER A 157 9.64 63.60 -15.51
N VAL A 158 9.70 62.74 -14.49
CA VAL A 158 9.42 61.30 -14.59
C VAL A 158 7.91 61.02 -14.57
N TYR A 159 7.18 61.63 -13.64
CA TYR A 159 5.76 61.30 -13.41
C TYR A 159 4.77 62.15 -14.20
N THR A 160 5.23 63.22 -14.88
CA THR A 160 4.38 64.00 -15.78
C THR A 160 4.14 63.24 -17.09
N GLN A 161 2.88 63.01 -17.44
CA GLN A 161 2.51 62.33 -18.68
C GLN A 161 2.73 63.19 -19.93
N ASP A 162 2.54 64.51 -19.81
CA ASP A 162 2.81 65.47 -20.89
C ASP A 162 4.32 65.52 -21.17
N LYS A 163 4.73 65.10 -22.37
CA LYS A 163 6.13 65.02 -22.76
C LYS A 163 6.81 66.37 -22.90
N THR A 164 6.07 67.42 -23.22
CA THR A 164 6.60 68.78 -23.34
C THR A 164 6.94 69.32 -21.96
N LEU A 165 6.01 69.20 -21.01
CA LEU A 165 6.24 69.59 -19.61
C LEU A 165 7.30 68.72 -18.94
N SER A 166 7.29 67.42 -19.19
CA SER A 166 8.33 66.49 -18.73
C SER A 166 9.73 66.96 -19.17
N GLY A 167 9.92 67.32 -20.44
CA GLY A 167 11.19 67.85 -20.95
C GLY A 167 11.58 69.21 -20.36
N HIS A 168 10.59 70.08 -20.10
CA HIS A 168 10.81 71.34 -19.40
C HIS A 168 11.31 71.14 -17.97
N TYR A 169 10.63 70.31 -17.17
CA TYR A 169 11.03 70.00 -15.80
C TYR A 169 12.39 69.30 -15.74
N TRP A 170 12.66 68.40 -16.67
CA TRP A 170 13.98 67.76 -16.79
C TRP A 170 15.09 68.80 -16.98
N SER A 171 14.87 69.79 -17.87
CA SER A 171 15.85 70.85 -18.12
C SER A 171 16.14 71.70 -16.88
N ILE A 172 15.12 71.99 -16.07
CA ILE A 172 15.28 72.70 -14.80
C ILE A 172 16.12 71.85 -13.82
N SER A 173 15.75 70.58 -13.63
CA SER A 173 16.51 69.66 -12.77
C SER A 173 17.97 69.58 -13.19
N GLN A 174 18.27 69.41 -14.48
CA GLN A 174 19.65 69.35 -14.96
C GLN A 174 20.45 70.63 -14.69
N ALA A 175 19.84 71.82 -14.83
CA ALA A 175 20.53 73.08 -14.54
C ALA A 175 20.96 73.19 -13.06
N TYR A 176 20.12 72.74 -12.13
CA TYR A 176 20.45 72.70 -10.71
C TYR A 176 21.45 71.59 -10.40
N LYS A 177 21.33 70.43 -11.05
CA LYS A 177 22.27 69.32 -10.94
C LYS A 177 23.69 69.69 -11.40
N ASP A 178 23.80 70.42 -12.51
CA ASP A 178 25.07 70.96 -13.01
C ASP A 178 25.68 71.96 -12.01
N SER A 179 24.84 72.81 -11.40
CA SER A 179 25.27 73.75 -10.37
C SER A 179 25.76 73.04 -9.11
N LEU A 180 25.10 71.96 -8.69
CA LEU A 180 25.52 71.10 -7.58
C LEU A 180 26.89 70.47 -7.84
N TYR A 181 27.08 69.90 -9.03
CA TYR A 181 28.35 69.30 -9.44
C TYR A 181 29.53 70.27 -9.35
N ALA A 182 29.31 71.55 -9.59
CA ALA A 182 30.35 72.58 -9.55
C ALA A 182 30.74 73.01 -8.13
N ILE A 183 29.88 72.78 -7.13
CA ILE A 183 30.08 73.29 -5.76
C ILE A 183 30.31 72.21 -4.70
N LEU A 184 29.87 70.97 -4.96
CA LEU A 184 30.02 69.88 -3.99
C LEU A 184 31.50 69.43 -3.88
N PRO A 185 32.02 69.19 -2.66
CA PRO A 185 33.34 68.60 -2.48
C PRO A 185 33.44 67.23 -3.12
N HIS A 186 34.56 66.91 -3.78
CA HIS A 186 34.73 65.66 -4.53
C HIS A 186 34.69 64.40 -3.64
N GLU A 187 35.04 64.53 -2.36
CA GLU A 187 34.98 63.46 -1.38
C GLU A 187 33.62 63.35 -0.67
N SER A 188 32.66 64.25 -0.92
CA SER A 188 31.36 64.21 -0.25
C SER A 188 30.50 63.06 -0.77
N GLU A 189 29.70 62.45 0.11
CA GLU A 189 28.78 61.37 -0.26
C GLU A 189 27.79 61.81 -1.35
N GLU A 190 27.33 63.06 -1.32
CA GLU A 190 26.45 63.63 -2.34
C GLU A 190 27.13 63.71 -3.71
N TYR A 191 28.39 64.14 -3.76
CA TYR A 191 29.16 64.16 -5.00
C TYR A 191 29.37 62.75 -5.54
N LEU A 192 29.81 61.82 -4.69
CA LEU A 192 30.07 60.43 -5.08
C LEU A 192 28.79 59.74 -5.58
N LEU A 193 27.66 59.94 -4.90
CA LEU A 193 26.34 59.45 -5.33
C LEU A 193 25.96 59.99 -6.71
N MET A 194 26.11 61.30 -6.92
CA MET A 194 25.81 61.93 -8.20
C MET A 194 26.73 61.39 -9.30
N HIS A 195 28.03 61.27 -9.02
CA HIS A 195 29.04 60.80 -9.96
C HIS A 195 28.81 59.33 -10.34
N GLU A 196 28.49 58.47 -9.37
CA GLU A 196 28.08 57.09 -9.61
C GLU A 196 26.88 57.02 -10.57
N ALA A 197 25.83 57.81 -10.30
CA ALA A 197 24.65 57.85 -11.15
C ALA A 197 24.99 58.34 -12.58
N LEU A 198 25.84 59.35 -12.72
CA LEU A 198 26.29 59.86 -14.02
C LEU A 198 27.05 58.80 -14.82
N LEU A 199 27.99 58.09 -14.19
CA LEU A 199 28.75 57.01 -14.83
C LEU A 199 27.82 55.88 -15.28
N ARG A 200 26.86 55.50 -14.42
CA ARG A 200 25.84 54.50 -14.75
C ARG A 200 24.99 54.94 -15.94
N ASP A 201 24.52 56.19 -15.96
CA ASP A 201 23.68 56.73 -17.05
C ASP A 201 24.48 56.85 -18.37
N ARG A 202 25.81 57.02 -18.30
CA ARG A 202 26.75 56.94 -19.43
C ARG A 202 27.17 55.51 -19.80
N HIS A 203 26.57 54.50 -19.18
CA HIS A 203 26.87 53.08 -19.40
C HIS A 203 28.31 52.67 -19.03
N GLN A 204 28.98 53.46 -18.17
CA GLN A 204 30.33 53.20 -17.66
C GLN A 204 30.25 52.41 -16.34
N TYR A 205 29.71 51.19 -16.40
CA TYR A 205 29.32 50.42 -15.21
C TYR A 205 30.49 50.02 -14.30
N GLU A 206 31.65 49.66 -14.86
CA GLU A 206 32.82 49.31 -14.04
C GLU A 206 33.35 50.50 -13.23
N GLU A 207 33.37 51.69 -13.85
CA GLU A 207 33.78 52.92 -13.14
C GLU A 207 32.71 53.32 -12.11
N ALA A 208 31.42 53.16 -12.42
CA ALA A 208 30.35 53.38 -11.46
C ALA A 208 30.49 52.45 -10.24
N LEU A 209 30.84 51.17 -10.44
CA LEU A 209 31.09 50.23 -9.35
C LEU A 209 32.29 50.64 -8.50
N LYS A 210 33.38 51.16 -9.08
CA LYS A 210 34.53 51.67 -8.30
C LYS A 210 34.13 52.85 -7.41
N ILE A 211 33.29 53.77 -7.91
CA ILE A 211 32.76 54.86 -7.08
C ILE A 211 31.85 54.29 -5.98
N ASN A 212 30.98 53.34 -6.32
CA ASN A 212 30.14 52.67 -5.34
C ASN A 212 30.95 51.92 -4.27
N ASP A 213 32.09 51.30 -4.62
CA ASP A 213 32.99 50.63 -3.67
C ASP A 213 33.56 51.60 -2.63
N ILE A 214 33.88 52.83 -3.03
CA ILE A 214 34.33 53.89 -2.11
C ILE A 214 33.21 54.22 -1.12
N ARG A 215 31.99 54.48 -1.63
CA ARG A 215 30.82 54.77 -0.79
C ARG A 215 30.47 53.61 0.14
N LEU A 216 30.59 52.37 -0.34
CA LEU A 216 30.26 51.16 0.42
C LEU A 216 31.27 50.91 1.54
N ALA A 217 32.55 51.27 1.33
CA ALA A 217 33.58 51.16 2.35
C ALA A 217 33.35 52.08 3.56
N GLU A 218 32.67 53.22 3.34
CA GLU A 218 32.31 54.17 4.41
C GLU A 218 30.94 53.86 5.05
N ALA A 219 30.10 53.05 4.41
CA ALA A 219 28.77 52.73 4.90
C ALA A 219 28.77 51.54 5.86
N GLU A 220 28.38 51.77 7.12
CA GLU A 220 28.25 50.70 8.10
C GLU A 220 27.06 49.76 7.78
N PRO A 221 27.23 48.42 7.81
CA PRO A 221 26.14 47.49 7.53
C PRO A 221 24.91 47.69 8.41
N ASN A 222 23.71 47.48 7.84
CA ASN A 222 22.40 47.66 8.51
C ASN A 222 22.06 49.10 8.90
N THR A 223 22.70 50.09 8.28
CA THR A 223 22.33 51.51 8.42
C THR A 223 21.54 52.00 7.20
N PRO A 224 20.82 53.12 7.31
CA PRO A 224 20.18 53.76 6.16
C PRO A 224 21.15 54.10 5.01
N GLN A 225 22.39 54.50 5.34
CA GLN A 225 23.41 54.79 4.32
C GLN A 225 23.79 53.53 3.55
N TYR A 226 24.02 52.42 4.25
CA TYR A 226 24.30 51.14 3.60
C TYR A 226 23.14 50.64 2.74
N ALA A 227 21.90 50.85 3.20
CA ALA A 227 20.71 50.55 2.41
C ALA A 227 20.68 51.33 1.08
N LEU A 228 21.03 52.62 1.12
CA LEU A 228 21.10 53.48 -0.05
C LEU A 228 22.23 53.05 -1.00
N VAL A 229 23.45 52.85 -0.50
CA VAL A 229 24.60 52.48 -1.35
C VAL A 229 24.37 51.14 -2.06
N THR A 230 23.84 50.15 -1.35
CA THR A 230 23.51 48.84 -1.95
C THR A 230 22.32 48.91 -2.91
N TYR A 231 21.33 49.77 -2.65
CA TYR A 231 20.28 50.06 -3.63
C TYR A 231 20.86 50.62 -4.93
N HIS A 232 21.72 51.64 -4.86
CA HIS A 232 22.35 52.21 -6.05
C HIS A 232 23.25 51.20 -6.79
N ARG A 233 23.97 50.34 -6.06
CA ARG A 233 24.74 49.23 -6.64
C ARG A 233 23.85 48.27 -7.41
N SER A 234 22.66 47.95 -6.88
CA SER A 234 21.69 47.10 -7.59
C SER A 234 21.24 47.71 -8.91
N LEU A 235 21.11 49.04 -8.99
CA LEU A 235 20.77 49.73 -10.24
C LEU A 235 21.90 49.63 -11.26
N ILE A 236 23.17 49.65 -10.83
CA ILE A 236 24.30 49.41 -11.74
C ILE A 236 24.19 48.00 -12.35
N TYR A 237 23.96 46.99 -11.50
CA TYR A 237 23.81 45.60 -11.95
C TYR A 237 22.57 45.38 -12.84
N LYS A 238 21.46 46.06 -12.55
CA LYS A 238 20.26 46.06 -13.39
C LYS A 238 20.58 46.52 -14.81
N TYR A 239 21.26 47.66 -14.96
CA TYR A 239 21.57 48.22 -16.28
C TYR A 239 22.75 47.53 -16.97
N SER A 240 23.65 46.89 -16.23
CA SER A 240 24.69 46.02 -16.81
C SER A 240 24.19 44.60 -17.12
N ASN A 241 22.90 44.32 -16.88
CA ASN A 241 22.22 43.05 -17.12
C ASN A 241 22.76 41.89 -16.27
N ASP A 242 23.30 42.17 -15.09
CA ASP A 242 23.67 41.20 -14.05
C ASP A 242 22.54 41.04 -13.04
N ARG A 243 21.63 40.11 -13.35
CA ARG A 243 20.45 39.84 -12.54
C ARG A 243 20.78 39.27 -11.15
N GLN A 244 21.92 38.59 -10.99
CA GLN A 244 22.31 38.02 -9.71
C GLN A 244 22.80 39.12 -8.77
N GLY A 245 23.71 39.97 -9.25
CA GLY A 245 24.20 41.13 -8.52
C GLY A 245 23.08 42.11 -8.15
N GLU A 246 22.09 42.28 -9.05
CA GLU A 246 20.89 43.07 -8.77
C GLU A 246 20.13 42.51 -7.55
N LYS A 247 19.76 41.23 -7.56
CA LYS A 247 19.01 40.59 -6.46
C LYS A 247 19.77 40.61 -5.13
N GLU A 248 21.06 40.31 -5.14
CA GLU A 248 21.87 40.28 -3.92
C GLU A 248 21.91 41.65 -3.25
N ASN A 249 22.10 42.71 -4.02
CA ASN A 249 22.18 44.07 -3.50
C ASN A 249 20.82 44.66 -3.11
N LEU A 250 19.75 44.34 -3.85
CA LEU A 250 18.38 44.66 -3.42
C LEU A 250 18.03 43.99 -2.08
N CYS A 251 18.47 42.74 -1.88
CA CYS A 251 18.26 42.00 -0.65
C CYS A 251 19.02 42.65 0.53
N LEU A 252 20.30 42.99 0.35
CA LEU A 252 21.09 43.71 1.35
C LEU A 252 20.49 45.06 1.73
N SER A 253 20.01 45.80 0.73
CA SER A 253 19.33 47.08 0.92
C SER A 253 18.03 46.90 1.71
N ALA A 254 17.17 45.94 1.31
CA ALA A 254 15.91 45.66 1.98
C ALA A 254 16.09 45.21 3.44
N ILE A 255 17.08 44.35 3.72
CA ILE A 255 17.42 43.93 5.10
C ILE A 255 17.77 45.15 5.95
N SER A 256 18.59 46.06 5.41
CA SER A 256 19.06 47.25 6.13
C SER A 256 17.92 48.25 6.38
N ASP A 257 17.02 48.43 5.41
CA ASP A 257 15.80 49.23 5.58
C ASP A 257 14.91 48.68 6.69
N ILE A 258 14.63 47.37 6.69
CA ILE A 258 13.76 46.74 7.68
C ILE A 258 14.38 46.83 9.09
N ARG A 259 15.69 46.57 9.21
CA ARG A 259 16.43 46.70 10.48
C ARG A 259 16.48 48.14 10.99
N SER A 260 16.49 49.11 10.09
CA SER A 260 16.39 50.53 10.43
C SER A 260 14.93 50.99 10.65
N ALA A 261 13.96 50.09 10.54
CA ALA A 261 12.53 50.37 10.55
C ALA A 261 12.14 51.51 9.59
N ILE A 262 12.81 51.60 8.44
CA ILE A 262 12.41 52.44 7.31
C ILE A 262 11.17 51.80 6.70
N LYS A 263 10.15 52.58 6.36
CA LYS A 263 8.88 52.09 5.79
C LYS A 263 8.77 52.31 4.29
N ASP A 264 9.71 53.07 3.74
CA ASP A 264 9.84 53.38 2.32
C ASP A 264 10.68 52.29 1.61
N HIS A 265 10.12 51.10 1.39
CA HIS A 265 10.89 49.92 0.89
C HIS A 265 10.99 49.82 -0.64
N ALA A 266 11.84 50.61 -1.31
CA ALA A 266 11.95 50.55 -2.77
C ALA A 266 12.58 49.22 -3.21
N SER A 267 13.67 48.85 -2.53
CA SER A 267 14.45 47.65 -2.82
C SER A 267 13.65 46.36 -2.69
N LEU A 268 12.78 46.28 -1.67
CA LEU A 268 11.97 45.09 -1.43
C LEU A 268 10.89 44.88 -2.52
N TRP A 269 10.28 45.97 -2.99
CA TRP A 269 9.33 45.92 -4.10
C TRP A 269 10.01 45.46 -5.40
N MET A 270 11.18 46.02 -5.72
CA MET A 270 11.95 45.61 -6.90
C MET A 270 12.39 44.15 -6.81
N LEU A 271 12.85 43.70 -5.64
CA LEU A 271 13.22 42.31 -5.41
C LEU A 271 12.02 41.36 -5.57
N ALA A 272 10.84 41.75 -5.09
CA ALA A 272 9.62 40.97 -5.25
C ALA A 272 9.28 40.74 -6.73
N GLN A 273 9.48 41.75 -7.59
CA GLN A 273 9.29 41.62 -9.03
C GLN A 273 10.29 40.61 -9.64
N LEU A 274 11.58 40.68 -9.27
CA LEU A 274 12.59 39.74 -9.76
C LEU A 274 12.30 38.30 -9.31
N LEU A 275 11.89 38.11 -8.06
CA LEU A 275 11.50 36.80 -7.52
C LEU A 275 10.27 36.24 -8.23
N TYR A 276 9.29 37.09 -8.55
CA TYR A 276 8.11 36.73 -9.32
C TYR A 276 8.49 36.22 -10.72
N GLU A 277 9.35 36.97 -11.42
CA GLU A 277 9.87 36.61 -12.73
C GLU A 277 10.71 35.31 -12.70
N ASP A 278 11.43 35.05 -11.60
CA ASP A 278 12.20 33.82 -11.38
C ASP A 278 11.30 32.62 -10.99
N GLY A 279 10.02 32.85 -10.71
CA GLY A 279 9.04 31.82 -10.34
C GLY A 279 8.91 31.55 -8.84
N ASP A 280 9.63 32.28 -7.98
CA ASP A 280 9.51 32.21 -6.51
C ASP A 280 8.31 33.05 -6.04
N MET A 281 7.12 32.54 -6.37
CA MET A 281 5.84 33.23 -6.17
C MET A 281 5.54 33.50 -4.68
N GLU A 282 5.97 32.61 -3.79
CA GLU A 282 5.69 32.73 -2.36
C GLU A 282 6.49 33.89 -1.76
N ARG A 283 7.80 33.95 -1.98
CA ARG A 283 8.62 35.06 -1.49
C ARG A 283 8.26 36.37 -2.18
N ALA A 284 7.98 36.35 -3.48
CA ALA A 284 7.51 37.53 -4.20
C ALA A 284 6.25 38.12 -3.54
N TYR A 285 5.25 37.28 -3.27
CA TYR A 285 4.02 37.69 -2.59
C TYR A 285 4.28 38.21 -1.17
N GLN A 286 5.11 37.52 -0.37
CA GLN A 286 5.45 37.94 0.99
C GLN A 286 6.15 39.30 1.02
N CYS A 287 7.19 39.48 0.21
CA CYS A 287 7.93 40.73 0.07
C CYS A 287 7.01 41.88 -0.36
N MET A 288 6.18 41.61 -1.38
CA MET A 288 5.25 42.61 -1.93
C MET A 288 4.22 43.05 -0.89
N ARG A 289 3.58 42.09 -0.20
CA ARG A 289 2.57 42.38 0.82
C ARG A 289 3.16 43.13 2.01
N PHE A 290 4.37 42.77 2.43
CA PHE A 290 5.07 43.47 3.50
C PHE A 290 5.38 44.93 3.11
N SER A 291 5.98 45.12 1.92
CA SER A 291 6.29 46.45 1.37
C SER A 291 5.04 47.33 1.25
N TRP A 292 3.93 46.76 0.79
CA TRP A 292 2.66 47.46 0.68
C TRP A 292 2.11 47.93 2.03
N ASN A 293 2.09 47.05 3.02
CA ASN A 293 1.62 47.39 4.36
C ASN A 293 2.48 48.49 5.01
N ALA A 294 3.80 48.42 4.84
CA ALA A 294 4.73 49.44 5.31
C ALA A 294 4.50 50.79 4.60
N THR A 295 4.32 50.79 3.28
CA THR A 295 4.02 52.00 2.49
C THR A 295 2.72 52.66 2.94
N LYS A 296 1.67 51.85 3.17
CA LYS A 296 0.38 52.33 3.68
C LYS A 296 0.52 52.95 5.06
N PHE A 297 1.35 52.36 5.93
CA PHE A 297 1.65 52.90 7.26
C PHE A 297 2.47 54.21 7.19
N TYR A 298 3.44 54.30 6.26
CA TYR A 298 4.21 55.51 6.02
C TYR A 298 3.33 56.68 5.52
N ASN A 299 2.24 56.36 4.80
CA ASN A 299 1.29 57.29 4.19
C ASN A 299 1.87 58.10 3.00
N ALA A 300 2.64 57.46 2.11
CA ALA A 300 3.13 58.09 0.88
C ALA A 300 2.21 57.84 -0.34
N ARG A 301 1.78 58.92 -0.99
CA ARG A 301 0.85 58.87 -2.14
C ARG A 301 1.50 58.25 -3.37
N LEU A 302 2.71 58.69 -3.72
CA LEU A 302 3.42 58.24 -4.91
C LEU A 302 3.67 56.72 -4.90
N ARG A 303 4.20 56.20 -3.79
CA ARG A 303 4.50 54.77 -3.60
C ARG A 303 3.28 53.87 -3.71
N SER A 304 2.14 54.33 -3.17
CA SER A 304 0.87 53.60 -3.26
C SER A 304 0.41 53.45 -4.71
N TRP A 305 0.68 54.46 -5.54
CA TRP A 305 0.37 54.42 -6.98
C TRP A 305 1.35 53.52 -7.75
N GLN A 306 2.66 53.65 -7.52
CA GLN A 306 3.70 52.86 -8.21
C GLN A 306 3.56 51.34 -8.01
N SER A 307 3.15 50.92 -6.83
CA SER A 307 3.11 49.50 -6.45
C SER A 307 1.77 48.81 -6.72
N ALA A 308 0.71 49.56 -7.08
CA ALA A 308 -0.65 49.04 -7.20
C ALA A 308 -0.81 47.96 -8.28
N ASP A 309 -0.27 48.19 -9.48
CA ASP A 309 -0.41 47.26 -10.61
C ASP A 309 0.34 45.95 -10.36
N VAL A 310 1.59 46.05 -9.89
CA VAL A 310 2.42 44.90 -9.52
C VAL A 310 1.77 44.11 -8.38
N LEU A 311 1.17 44.80 -7.40
CA LEU A 311 0.50 44.14 -6.27
C LEU A 311 -0.70 43.34 -6.76
N SER A 312 -1.54 43.96 -7.59
CA SER A 312 -2.72 43.30 -8.14
C SER A 312 -2.35 42.08 -8.99
N LEU A 313 -1.28 42.18 -9.78
CA LEU A 313 -0.80 41.07 -10.59
C LEU A 313 -0.29 39.91 -9.71
N ILE A 314 0.62 40.20 -8.77
CA ILE A 314 1.20 39.19 -7.87
C ILE A 314 0.09 38.53 -7.04
N ASP A 315 -0.83 39.31 -6.47
CA ASP A 315 -1.94 38.76 -5.67
C ASP A 315 -2.83 37.85 -6.52
N LYS A 316 -3.26 38.26 -7.72
CA LYS A 316 -4.05 37.42 -8.63
C LYS A 316 -3.34 36.13 -9.01
N THR A 317 -2.05 36.20 -9.35
CA THR A 317 -1.28 35.01 -9.73
C THR A 317 -1.04 34.06 -8.56
N TYR A 318 -0.83 34.60 -7.37
CA TYR A 318 -0.69 33.81 -6.14
C TYR A 318 -2.02 33.12 -5.77
N GLN A 319 -3.15 33.83 -5.85
CA GLN A 319 -4.48 33.23 -5.66
C GLN A 319 -4.73 32.09 -6.67
N ALA A 320 -4.46 32.32 -7.96
CA ALA A 320 -4.60 31.28 -8.99
C ALA A 320 -3.69 30.07 -8.74
N MET A 321 -2.48 30.28 -8.20
CA MET A 321 -1.58 29.20 -7.79
C MET A 321 -2.18 28.37 -6.64
N ILE A 322 -2.74 29.02 -5.62
CA ILE A 322 -3.42 28.36 -4.50
C ILE A 322 -4.64 27.57 -4.99
N GLU A 323 -5.48 28.18 -5.82
CA GLU A 323 -6.65 27.51 -6.42
C GLU A 323 -6.23 26.24 -7.18
N LYS A 324 -5.20 26.34 -8.03
CA LYS A 324 -4.67 25.18 -8.77
C LYS A 324 -4.11 24.09 -7.85
N GLN A 325 -3.47 24.46 -6.74
CA GLN A 325 -3.00 23.50 -5.74
C GLN A 325 -4.18 22.81 -5.04
N ASN A 326 -5.20 23.58 -4.66
CA ASN A 326 -6.43 23.05 -4.06
C ASN A 326 -7.17 22.11 -5.03
N ASP A 327 -7.27 22.46 -6.31
CA ASP A 327 -7.87 21.60 -7.34
C ASP A 327 -7.11 20.27 -7.47
N ARG A 328 -5.77 20.31 -7.47
CA ARG A 328 -4.94 19.08 -7.47
C ARG A 328 -5.18 18.24 -6.22
N LEU A 329 -5.27 18.87 -5.06
CA LEU A 329 -5.59 18.17 -3.80
C LEU A 329 -6.97 17.52 -3.87
N GLN A 330 -7.97 18.21 -4.40
CA GLN A 330 -9.31 17.66 -4.61
C GLN A 330 -9.31 16.48 -5.59
N GLN A 331 -8.59 16.57 -6.71
CA GLN A 331 -8.43 15.46 -7.66
C GLN A 331 -7.75 14.25 -7.02
N ASN A 332 -6.69 14.46 -6.24
CA ASN A 332 -6.01 13.40 -5.51
C ASN A 332 -6.94 12.74 -4.47
N LEU A 333 -7.73 13.52 -3.74
CA LEU A 333 -8.73 13.02 -2.81
C LEU A 333 -9.77 12.15 -3.53
N LEU A 334 -10.30 12.62 -4.66
CA LEU A 334 -11.29 11.88 -5.46
C LEU A 334 -10.71 10.54 -5.97
N LEU A 335 -9.45 10.55 -6.41
CA LEU A 335 -8.74 9.34 -6.82
C LEU A 335 -8.60 8.34 -5.66
N ILE A 336 -8.16 8.81 -4.48
CA ILE A 336 -8.01 7.97 -3.27
C ILE A 336 -9.36 7.38 -2.86
N THR A 337 -10.43 8.18 -2.84
CA THR A 337 -11.78 7.71 -2.51
C THR A 337 -12.25 6.65 -3.51
N THR A 338 -12.00 6.84 -4.81
CA THR A 338 -12.35 5.86 -5.85
C THR A 338 -11.59 4.55 -5.65
N LEU A 339 -10.28 4.62 -5.38
CA LEU A 339 -9.45 3.45 -5.08
C LEU A 339 -9.93 2.71 -3.82
N LEU A 340 -10.33 3.45 -2.79
CA LEU A 340 -10.88 2.87 -1.56
C LEU A 340 -12.19 2.12 -1.82
N VAL A 341 -13.09 2.70 -2.61
CA VAL A 341 -14.35 2.04 -3.00
C VAL A 341 -14.06 0.76 -3.81
N LEU A 342 -13.15 0.83 -4.78
CA LEU A 342 -12.74 -0.35 -5.56
C LEU A 342 -12.14 -1.44 -4.67
N LEU A 343 -11.33 -1.07 -3.68
CA LEU A 343 -10.76 -2.00 -2.70
C LEU A 343 -11.86 -2.70 -1.89
N ILE A 344 -12.84 -1.95 -1.39
CA ILE A 344 -13.98 -2.50 -0.65
C ILE A 344 -14.78 -3.48 -1.53
N VAL A 345 -15.04 -3.12 -2.78
CA VAL A 345 -15.73 -4.00 -3.75
C VAL A 345 -14.92 -5.27 -4.01
N ALA A 346 -13.61 -5.17 -4.22
CA ALA A 346 -12.73 -6.30 -4.44
C ALA A 346 -12.70 -7.24 -3.22
N LEU A 347 -12.59 -6.69 -2.00
CA LEU A 347 -12.66 -7.48 -0.76
C LEU A 347 -14.01 -8.17 -0.60
N GLY A 348 -15.12 -7.48 -0.88
CA GLY A 348 -16.46 -8.07 -0.88
C GLY A 348 -16.62 -9.20 -1.91
N TYR A 349 -16.03 -9.02 -3.10
CA TYR A 349 -15.99 -10.06 -4.14
C TYR A 349 -15.17 -11.28 -3.70
N ILE A 350 -13.96 -11.08 -3.16
CA ILE A 350 -13.10 -12.15 -2.65
C ILE A 350 -13.81 -12.91 -1.53
N TYR A 351 -14.46 -12.22 -0.60
CA TYR A 351 -15.21 -12.85 0.48
C TYR A 351 -16.35 -13.73 -0.06
N ARG A 352 -17.13 -13.24 -1.03
CA ARG A 352 -18.17 -14.03 -1.70
C ARG A 352 -17.60 -15.24 -2.43
N GLN A 353 -16.46 -15.09 -3.11
CA GLN A 353 -15.80 -16.16 -3.83
C GLN A 353 -15.28 -17.24 -2.87
N MET A 354 -14.68 -16.85 -1.74
CA MET A 354 -14.24 -17.77 -0.70
C MET A 354 -15.41 -18.53 -0.09
N LYS A 355 -16.55 -17.88 0.15
CA LYS A 355 -17.75 -18.56 0.66
C LYS A 355 -18.25 -19.61 -0.32
N LYS A 356 -18.38 -19.27 -1.61
CA LYS A 356 -18.73 -20.23 -2.67
C LYS A 356 -17.76 -21.41 -2.75
N LEU A 357 -16.46 -21.14 -2.64
CA LEU A 357 -15.42 -22.17 -2.66
C LEU A 357 -15.51 -23.09 -1.43
N SER A 358 -15.79 -22.53 -0.25
CA SER A 358 -16.02 -23.29 0.98
C SER A 358 -17.24 -24.20 0.85
N ASP A 359 -18.34 -23.70 0.32
CA ASP A 359 -19.57 -24.48 0.12
C ASP A 359 -19.33 -25.63 -0.87
N ALA A 360 -18.64 -25.36 -1.99
CA ALA A 360 -18.27 -26.38 -2.97
C ALA A 360 -17.34 -27.46 -2.35
N ARG A 361 -16.39 -27.05 -1.50
CA ARG A 361 -15.48 -27.97 -0.80
C ARG A 361 -16.22 -28.87 0.19
N ASN A 362 -17.20 -28.32 0.90
CA ASN A 362 -18.06 -29.10 1.81
C ASN A 362 -18.89 -30.14 1.04
N HIS A 363 -19.47 -29.76 -0.11
CA HIS A 363 -20.17 -30.70 -0.99
C HIS A 363 -19.25 -31.80 -1.52
N LEU A 364 -18.03 -31.46 -1.95
CA LEU A 364 -17.04 -32.46 -2.39
C LEU A 364 -16.65 -33.40 -1.24
N GLN A 365 -16.47 -32.89 -0.03
CA GLN A 365 -16.15 -33.70 1.15
C GLN A 365 -17.29 -34.68 1.50
N ALA A 366 -18.55 -34.23 1.42
CA ALA A 366 -19.71 -35.08 1.62
C ALA A 366 -19.81 -36.18 0.54
N ALA A 367 -19.65 -35.82 -0.73
CA ALA A 367 -19.69 -36.77 -1.85
C ALA A 367 -18.57 -37.82 -1.76
N ASN A 368 -17.35 -37.40 -1.40
CA ASN A 368 -16.22 -38.31 -1.23
C ASN A 368 -16.44 -39.27 -0.03
N GLY A 369 -17.10 -38.78 1.04
CA GLY A 369 -17.53 -39.61 2.16
C GLY A 369 -18.54 -40.70 1.74
N GLN A 370 -19.53 -40.34 0.93
CA GLN A 370 -20.50 -41.30 0.38
C GLN A 370 -19.81 -42.33 -0.53
N LEU A 371 -18.88 -41.89 -1.38
CA LEU A 371 -18.14 -42.74 -2.31
C LEU A 371 -17.26 -43.76 -1.55
N ASN A 372 -16.61 -43.34 -0.47
CA ASN A 372 -15.87 -44.24 0.41
C ASN A 372 -16.77 -45.27 1.11
N GLY A 373 -17.95 -44.86 1.58
CA GLY A 373 -18.93 -45.78 2.17
C GLY A 373 -19.38 -46.86 1.17
N LEU A 374 -19.74 -46.45 -0.04
CA LEU A 374 -20.17 -47.37 -1.10
C LEU A 374 -19.06 -48.35 -1.50
N ASN A 375 -17.80 -47.88 -1.51
CA ASN A 375 -16.65 -48.72 -1.85
C ASN A 375 -16.40 -49.81 -0.79
N GLU A 376 -16.65 -49.52 0.48
CA GLU A 376 -16.53 -50.51 1.55
C GLU A 376 -17.64 -51.56 1.49
N GLU A 377 -18.89 -51.16 1.20
CA GLU A 377 -19.99 -52.09 0.94
C GLU A 377 -19.67 -53.05 -0.23
N LEU A 378 -19.13 -52.51 -1.31
CA LEU A 378 -18.75 -53.29 -2.48
C LEU A 378 -17.64 -54.31 -2.16
N ARG A 379 -16.68 -53.94 -1.31
CA ARG A 379 -15.65 -54.87 -0.81
C ARG A 379 -16.21 -55.97 0.08
N GLN A 380 -17.21 -55.68 0.91
CA GLN A 380 -17.86 -56.69 1.74
C GLN A 380 -18.65 -57.68 0.86
N MET A 381 -19.38 -57.18 -0.13
CA MET A 381 -20.15 -58.01 -1.05
C MET A 381 -19.26 -58.95 -1.87
N ASN A 382 -18.12 -58.46 -2.37
CA ASN A 382 -17.15 -59.30 -3.07
C ASN A 382 -16.56 -60.40 -2.17
N ARG A 383 -16.28 -60.10 -0.90
CA ARG A 383 -15.80 -61.12 0.06
C ARG A 383 -16.84 -62.22 0.28
N CYS A 384 -18.10 -61.86 0.43
CA CYS A 384 -19.20 -62.82 0.60
C CYS A 384 -19.40 -63.70 -0.64
N LEU A 385 -19.37 -63.12 -1.83
CA LEU A 385 -19.46 -63.88 -3.09
C LEU A 385 -18.32 -64.91 -3.20
N SER A 386 -17.10 -64.51 -2.83
CA SER A 386 -15.95 -65.41 -2.88
C SER A 386 -16.09 -66.60 -1.92
N SER A 387 -16.62 -66.41 -0.71
CA SER A 387 -16.79 -67.51 0.25
C SER A 387 -17.83 -68.53 -0.21
N THR A 388 -18.97 -68.05 -0.72
CA THR A 388 -20.04 -68.94 -1.21
C THR A 388 -19.58 -69.78 -2.41
N ASN A 389 -18.72 -69.23 -3.26
CA ASN A 389 -18.22 -69.96 -4.43
C ASN A 389 -17.28 -71.12 -4.02
N ILE A 390 -16.50 -70.96 -2.94
CA ILE A 390 -15.62 -72.00 -2.42
C ILE A 390 -16.45 -73.19 -1.88
N GLU A 391 -17.47 -72.92 -1.05
CA GLU A 391 -18.33 -73.97 -0.48
C GLU A 391 -19.05 -74.78 -1.57
N LEU A 392 -19.49 -74.12 -2.64
CA LEU A 392 -20.15 -74.78 -3.76
C LEU A 392 -19.19 -75.71 -4.52
N SER A 393 -17.94 -75.30 -4.69
CA SER A 393 -16.90 -76.10 -5.35
C SER A 393 -16.59 -77.39 -4.57
N GLU A 394 -16.46 -77.30 -3.25
CA GLU A 394 -16.20 -78.47 -2.39
C GLU A 394 -17.34 -79.49 -2.46
N SER A 395 -18.61 -79.04 -2.46
CA SER A 395 -19.77 -79.92 -2.59
C SER A 395 -19.80 -80.68 -3.92
N ASN A 396 -19.40 -80.05 -5.01
CA ASN A 396 -19.37 -80.67 -6.33
C ASN A 396 -18.28 -81.75 -6.42
N GLN A 397 -17.10 -81.50 -5.86
CA GLN A 397 -15.98 -82.46 -5.88
C GLN A 397 -16.34 -83.78 -5.20
N ILE A 398 -17.06 -83.73 -4.08
CA ILE A 398 -17.55 -84.93 -3.39
C ILE A 398 -18.50 -85.73 -4.29
N LYS A 399 -19.46 -85.08 -4.95
CA LYS A 399 -20.43 -85.76 -5.84
C LYS A 399 -19.74 -86.45 -7.01
N GLU A 400 -18.72 -85.82 -7.61
CA GLU A 400 -17.97 -86.39 -8.74
C GLU A 400 -17.25 -87.68 -8.35
N GLU A 401 -16.63 -87.73 -7.17
CA GLU A 401 -15.91 -88.91 -6.69
C GLU A 401 -16.84 -90.14 -6.52
N TYR A 402 -18.07 -89.93 -6.04
CA TYR A 402 -19.05 -91.02 -5.92
C TYR A 402 -19.55 -91.53 -7.26
N ILE A 403 -19.80 -90.63 -8.21
CA ILE A 403 -20.18 -91.03 -9.57
C ILE A 403 -19.08 -91.90 -10.18
N ALA A 404 -17.80 -91.52 -10.02
CA ALA A 404 -16.68 -92.32 -10.49
C ALA A 404 -16.63 -93.71 -9.83
N ARG A 405 -16.86 -93.80 -8.52
CA ARG A 405 -16.89 -95.07 -7.77
C ARG A 405 -18.03 -95.98 -8.20
N PHE A 406 -19.22 -95.43 -8.42
CA PHE A 406 -20.39 -96.18 -8.90
C PHE A 406 -20.16 -96.74 -10.31
N ILE A 407 -19.66 -95.92 -11.24
CA ILE A 407 -19.33 -96.36 -12.60
C ILE A 407 -18.30 -97.51 -12.57
N LYS A 408 -17.30 -97.42 -11.68
CA LYS A 408 -16.30 -98.48 -11.49
C LYS A 408 -16.94 -99.78 -11.01
N LEU A 409 -17.87 -99.73 -10.06
CA LEU A 409 -18.60 -100.91 -9.57
C LEU A 409 -19.42 -101.58 -10.68
N CYS A 410 -20.16 -100.79 -11.46
CA CYS A 410 -20.89 -101.31 -12.63
C CYS A 410 -19.95 -102.01 -13.62
N SER A 411 -18.78 -101.43 -13.89
CA SER A 411 -17.77 -102.04 -14.76
C SER A 411 -17.25 -103.38 -14.22
N THR A 412 -16.97 -103.47 -12.92
CA THR A 412 -16.54 -104.73 -12.27
C THR A 412 -17.60 -105.83 -12.42
N TYR A 413 -18.87 -105.53 -12.15
CA TYR A 413 -19.95 -106.51 -12.30
C TYR A 413 -20.18 -106.93 -13.75
N ILE A 414 -20.10 -106.01 -14.71
CA ILE A 414 -20.21 -106.34 -16.14
C ILE A 414 -19.10 -107.32 -16.56
N ASN A 415 -17.86 -107.06 -16.14
CA ASN A 415 -16.73 -107.95 -16.43
C ASN A 415 -16.92 -109.34 -15.81
N ARG A 416 -17.49 -109.40 -14.60
CA ARG A 416 -17.75 -110.65 -13.88
C ARG A 416 -18.87 -111.46 -14.53
N LEU A 417 -19.95 -110.82 -14.96
CA LEU A 417 -21.00 -111.44 -15.76
C LEU A 417 -20.47 -111.98 -17.09
N ASP A 418 -19.57 -111.25 -17.76
CA ASP A 418 -18.94 -111.75 -18.99
C ASP A 418 -18.03 -112.97 -18.70
N ALA A 419 -17.27 -112.96 -17.61
CA ALA A 419 -16.47 -114.10 -17.19
C ALA A 419 -17.34 -115.34 -16.90
N TYR A 420 -18.46 -115.15 -16.19
CA TYR A 420 -19.44 -116.21 -15.95
C TYR A 420 -20.05 -116.73 -17.25
N ARG A 421 -20.47 -115.85 -18.16
CA ARG A 421 -20.98 -116.21 -19.50
C ARG A 421 -19.95 -117.06 -20.27
N ARG A 422 -18.68 -116.66 -20.27
CA ARG A 422 -17.59 -117.40 -20.93
C ARG A 422 -17.37 -118.77 -20.29
N MET A 423 -17.37 -118.84 -18.96
CA MET A 423 -17.25 -120.10 -18.23
C MET A 423 -18.38 -121.06 -18.58
N VAL A 424 -19.64 -120.60 -18.54
CA VAL A 424 -20.82 -121.38 -18.91
C VAL A 424 -20.68 -121.89 -20.34
N ASN A 425 -20.38 -121.00 -21.30
CA ASN A 425 -20.24 -121.37 -22.71
C ASN A 425 -19.13 -122.41 -22.94
N LYS A 426 -17.98 -122.28 -22.24
CA LYS A 426 -16.88 -123.25 -22.28
C LYS A 426 -17.30 -124.62 -21.75
N LYS A 427 -18.01 -124.68 -20.63
CA LYS A 427 -18.46 -125.94 -20.01
C LYS A 427 -19.52 -126.65 -20.85
N VAL A 428 -20.47 -125.91 -21.43
CA VAL A 428 -21.49 -126.46 -22.35
C VAL A 428 -20.84 -126.99 -23.63
N SER A 429 -19.96 -126.20 -24.25
CA SER A 429 -19.29 -126.58 -25.51
C SER A 429 -18.38 -127.82 -25.34
N ALA A 430 -17.83 -128.04 -24.15
CA ALA A 430 -17.02 -129.21 -23.82
C ALA A 430 -17.83 -130.47 -23.43
N GLY A 431 -19.17 -130.44 -23.49
CA GLY A 431 -20.04 -131.54 -23.07
C GLY A 431 -20.08 -131.79 -21.55
N GLN A 432 -19.48 -130.91 -20.75
CA GLN A 432 -19.36 -131.03 -19.28
C GLN A 432 -20.63 -130.56 -18.54
N ILE A 433 -21.81 -130.99 -19.00
CA ILE A 433 -23.10 -130.49 -18.49
C ILE A 433 -23.33 -130.88 -17.02
N ALA A 434 -22.91 -132.09 -16.62
CA ALA A 434 -23.04 -132.54 -15.22
C ALA A 434 -22.21 -131.69 -14.25
N GLU A 435 -21.04 -131.22 -14.68
CA GLU A 435 -20.14 -130.41 -13.85
C GLU A 435 -20.64 -128.96 -13.75
N LEU A 436 -21.18 -128.42 -14.86
CA LEU A 436 -21.86 -127.13 -14.84
C LEU A 436 -23.05 -127.14 -13.88
N LEU A 437 -23.89 -128.19 -13.91
CA LEU A 437 -25.01 -128.36 -12.98
C LEU A 437 -24.54 -128.34 -11.52
N LYS A 438 -23.37 -128.90 -11.21
CA LYS A 438 -22.79 -128.86 -9.86
C LYS A 438 -22.39 -127.44 -9.44
N ILE A 439 -21.83 -126.65 -10.36
CA ILE A 439 -21.44 -125.25 -10.10
C ILE A 439 -22.69 -124.37 -9.92
N THR A 440 -23.69 -124.48 -10.82
CA THR A 440 -24.94 -123.69 -10.73
C THR A 440 -25.85 -124.07 -9.57
N ARG A 441 -25.73 -125.28 -9.02
CA ARG A 441 -26.49 -125.71 -7.84
C ARG A 441 -25.83 -125.33 -6.52
N SER A 442 -24.57 -124.89 -6.54
CA SER A 442 -23.91 -124.43 -5.31
C SER A 442 -24.41 -123.05 -4.92
N GLN A 443 -24.77 -122.90 -3.64
CA GLN A 443 -25.12 -121.62 -3.03
C GLN A 443 -23.87 -120.76 -2.76
N ASP A 444 -22.68 -121.36 -2.74
CA ASP A 444 -21.41 -120.70 -2.37
C ASP A 444 -21.14 -119.46 -3.24
N ALA A 445 -21.47 -119.53 -4.53
CA ALA A 445 -21.26 -118.42 -5.46
C ALA A 445 -22.21 -117.23 -5.18
N LEU A 446 -23.41 -117.48 -4.65
CA LEU A 446 -24.33 -116.40 -4.27
C LEU A 446 -23.85 -115.72 -2.97
N ASP A 447 -23.37 -116.51 -2.02
CA ASP A 447 -22.91 -116.01 -0.72
C ASP A 447 -21.66 -115.13 -0.88
N GLU A 448 -20.72 -115.51 -1.76
CA GLU A 448 -19.53 -114.70 -2.08
C GLU A 448 -19.89 -113.36 -2.73
N GLU A 449 -20.89 -113.33 -3.63
CA GLU A 449 -21.39 -112.07 -4.23
C GLU A 449 -22.07 -111.15 -3.20
N LEU A 450 -22.76 -111.75 -2.22
CA LEU A 450 -23.42 -111.00 -1.15
C LEU A 450 -22.41 -110.40 -0.17
N GLU A 451 -21.36 -111.13 0.19
CA GLU A 451 -20.28 -110.59 1.03
C GLU A 451 -19.58 -109.42 0.34
N GLU A 452 -19.29 -109.53 -0.96
CA GLU A 452 -18.68 -108.44 -1.72
C GLU A 452 -19.61 -107.23 -1.86
N LEU A 453 -20.91 -107.43 -2.09
CA LEU A 453 -21.91 -106.35 -2.10
C LEU A 453 -21.89 -105.58 -0.77
N TYR A 454 -21.89 -106.29 0.36
CA TYR A 454 -21.86 -105.68 1.68
C TYR A 454 -20.55 -104.96 1.96
N ALA A 455 -19.39 -105.53 1.62
CA ALA A 455 -18.11 -104.86 1.82
C ALA A 455 -18.02 -103.56 0.99
N ASN A 456 -18.51 -103.59 -0.25
CA ASN A 456 -18.57 -102.41 -1.11
C ASN A 456 -19.52 -101.34 -0.56
N PHE A 457 -20.70 -101.74 -0.10
CA PHE A 457 -21.67 -100.85 0.53
C PHE A 457 -21.10 -100.20 1.80
N ASP A 458 -20.58 -101.00 2.73
CA ASP A 458 -20.05 -100.53 4.02
C ASP A 458 -18.92 -99.53 3.79
N THR A 459 -17.99 -99.84 2.87
CA THR A 459 -16.86 -98.96 2.55
C THR A 459 -17.31 -97.65 1.89
N ALA A 460 -18.26 -97.70 0.95
CA ALA A 460 -18.76 -96.50 0.29
C ALA A 460 -19.56 -95.61 1.25
N PHE A 461 -20.36 -96.23 2.11
CA PHE A 461 -21.18 -95.52 3.08
C PHE A 461 -20.33 -94.85 4.17
N LEU A 462 -19.31 -95.54 4.71
CA LEU A 462 -18.41 -94.94 5.71
C LEU A 462 -17.48 -93.88 5.12
N HIS A 463 -17.25 -93.87 3.81
CA HIS A 463 -16.57 -92.74 3.17
C HIS A 463 -17.45 -91.49 3.13
N LEU A 464 -18.78 -91.64 2.96
CA LEU A 464 -19.75 -90.54 3.03
C LEU A 464 -19.95 -90.05 4.45
N PHE A 465 -19.99 -90.99 5.40
CA PHE A 465 -20.31 -90.74 6.80
C PHE A 465 -19.26 -91.41 7.70
N PRO A 466 -18.03 -90.87 7.79
CA PRO A 466 -16.90 -91.51 8.50
C PRO A 466 -17.20 -91.76 9.98
N ASP A 467 -17.95 -90.87 10.60
CA ASP A 467 -18.31 -90.95 12.01
C ASP A 467 -19.63 -91.70 12.27
N PHE A 468 -20.23 -92.34 11.25
CA PHE A 468 -21.58 -92.88 11.36
C PHE A 468 -21.74 -93.84 12.53
N VAL A 469 -20.85 -94.84 12.68
CA VAL A 469 -20.96 -95.84 13.75
C VAL A 469 -20.88 -95.19 15.13
N LYS A 470 -20.00 -94.19 15.28
CA LYS A 470 -19.84 -93.43 16.54
C LYS A 470 -21.11 -92.64 16.86
N LYS A 471 -21.57 -91.81 15.91
CA LYS A 471 -22.78 -91.00 16.06
C LYS A 471 -24.04 -91.84 16.23
N PHE A 472 -24.10 -93.01 15.59
CA PHE A 472 -25.19 -93.97 15.73
C PHE A 472 -25.20 -94.58 17.14
N ASN A 473 -24.04 -94.99 17.67
CA ASN A 473 -23.93 -95.50 19.03
C ASN A 473 -24.25 -94.43 20.09
N ASP A 474 -24.01 -93.14 19.83
CA ASP A 474 -24.42 -92.04 20.72
C ASP A 474 -25.95 -91.92 20.86
N LEU A 475 -26.72 -92.50 19.92
CA LEU A 475 -28.20 -92.56 19.98
C LEU A 475 -28.73 -93.78 20.76
N LEU A 476 -27.87 -94.74 21.12
CA LEU A 476 -28.23 -95.94 21.88
C LEU A 476 -27.93 -95.76 23.38
N GLN A 477 -28.56 -96.59 24.23
CA GLN A 477 -28.24 -96.64 25.65
C GLN A 477 -26.82 -97.19 25.86
N ASP A 478 -26.10 -96.72 26.89
CA ASP A 478 -24.68 -97.03 27.08
C ASP A 478 -24.38 -98.53 27.23
N ASN A 479 -25.31 -99.31 27.79
CA ASN A 479 -25.22 -100.77 27.93
C ASN A 479 -25.70 -101.56 26.70
N GLU A 480 -26.24 -100.90 25.68
CA GLU A 480 -26.83 -101.51 24.47
C GLU A 480 -26.12 -101.10 23.17
N ARG A 481 -24.95 -100.44 23.28
CA ARG A 481 -24.12 -100.04 22.13
C ARG A 481 -23.73 -101.24 21.28
N ILE A 482 -23.72 -101.03 19.95
CA ILE A 482 -23.34 -102.06 18.99
C ILE A 482 -21.80 -102.11 18.90
N VAL A 483 -21.23 -103.26 19.26
CA VAL A 483 -19.79 -103.57 19.14
C VAL A 483 -19.60 -104.49 17.94
N LEU A 484 -18.80 -104.04 16.97
CA LEU A 484 -18.45 -104.79 15.77
C LEU A 484 -17.41 -105.87 16.07
N LYS A 485 -17.46 -106.98 15.33
CA LYS A 485 -16.43 -108.03 15.43
C LYS A 485 -15.12 -107.57 14.76
N LYS A 486 -14.02 -108.28 15.04
CA LYS A 486 -12.74 -108.06 14.38
C LYS A 486 -12.93 -108.20 12.86
N ASP A 487 -12.50 -107.17 12.11
CA ASP A 487 -12.60 -107.05 10.66
C ASP A 487 -14.02 -106.81 10.08
N GLU A 488 -15.02 -106.51 10.91
CA GLU A 488 -16.38 -106.15 10.48
C GLU A 488 -16.55 -104.61 10.39
N LEU A 489 -16.97 -104.09 9.23
CA LEU A 489 -17.19 -102.64 9.01
C LEU A 489 -18.56 -102.18 9.50
N LEU A 490 -19.64 -102.84 9.06
CA LEU A 490 -20.99 -102.69 9.58
C LEU A 490 -21.61 -104.06 9.78
N ASN A 491 -22.32 -104.26 10.88
CA ASN A 491 -23.15 -105.45 11.05
C ASN A 491 -24.53 -105.24 10.39
N THR A 492 -25.35 -106.29 10.35
CA THR A 492 -26.70 -106.24 9.74
C THR A 492 -27.57 -105.12 10.29
N GLU A 493 -27.53 -104.88 11.61
CA GLU A 493 -28.29 -103.80 12.25
C GLU A 493 -27.84 -102.43 11.72
N LEU A 494 -26.53 -102.16 11.69
CA LEU A 494 -25.99 -100.90 11.19
C LEU A 494 -26.22 -100.71 9.68
N ARG A 495 -26.19 -101.77 8.87
CA ARG A 495 -26.49 -101.69 7.43
C ARG A 495 -27.93 -101.26 7.16
N ILE A 496 -28.90 -101.79 7.92
CA ILE A 496 -30.30 -101.37 7.83
C ILE A 496 -30.43 -99.86 8.06
N PHE A 497 -29.77 -99.33 9.09
CA PHE A 497 -29.84 -97.91 9.42
C PHE A 497 -28.97 -97.03 8.52
N ALA A 498 -27.90 -97.56 7.94
CA ALA A 498 -27.12 -96.91 6.90
C ALA A 498 -27.97 -96.70 5.63
N LEU A 499 -28.78 -97.70 5.24
CA LEU A 499 -29.72 -97.58 4.13
C LEU A 499 -30.80 -96.52 4.41
N ILE A 500 -31.33 -96.47 5.63
CA ILE A 500 -32.27 -95.41 6.05
C ILE A 500 -31.60 -94.04 5.98
N ARG A 501 -30.34 -93.92 6.39
CA ARG A 501 -29.56 -92.68 6.29
C ARG A 501 -29.37 -92.22 4.84
N LEU A 502 -29.28 -93.16 3.90
CA LEU A 502 -29.24 -92.88 2.47
C LEU A 502 -30.62 -92.58 1.87
N GLY A 503 -31.69 -92.62 2.65
CA GLY A 503 -33.06 -92.34 2.21
C GLY A 503 -33.85 -93.57 1.76
N ILE A 504 -33.33 -94.79 1.94
CA ILE A 504 -34.04 -96.04 1.66
C ILE A 504 -34.82 -96.43 2.91
N GLU A 505 -36.04 -95.92 3.00
CA GLU A 505 -36.89 -96.07 4.20
C GLU A 505 -37.77 -97.32 4.15
N ASP A 506 -38.10 -97.81 2.95
CA ASP A 506 -38.99 -98.95 2.77
C ASP A 506 -38.32 -100.26 3.21
N SER A 507 -38.93 -100.94 4.20
CA SER A 507 -38.48 -102.24 4.69
C SER A 507 -38.42 -103.30 3.57
N SER A 508 -39.26 -103.17 2.52
CA SER A 508 -39.24 -104.10 1.40
C SER A 508 -37.95 -103.97 0.57
N GLN A 509 -37.52 -102.74 0.30
CA GLN A 509 -36.28 -102.45 -0.44
C GLN A 509 -35.03 -102.83 0.37
N ILE A 510 -35.04 -102.57 1.68
CA ILE A 510 -33.95 -103.02 2.55
C ILE A 510 -33.87 -104.54 2.61
N ALA A 511 -35.02 -105.23 2.69
CA ALA A 511 -35.10 -106.67 2.69
C ALA A 511 -34.57 -107.28 1.39
N GLU A 512 -34.89 -106.65 0.25
CA GLU A 512 -34.36 -107.02 -1.05
C GLU A 512 -32.83 -106.86 -1.12
N PHE A 513 -32.31 -105.71 -0.67
CA PHE A 513 -30.87 -105.44 -0.67
C PHE A 513 -30.08 -106.40 0.23
N LEU A 514 -30.59 -106.63 1.44
CA LEU A 514 -29.93 -107.49 2.43
C LEU A 514 -30.30 -108.98 2.32
N ARG A 515 -31.10 -109.37 1.30
CA ARG A 515 -31.63 -110.74 1.08
C ARG A 515 -32.25 -111.38 2.33
N TYR A 516 -32.88 -110.56 3.17
CA TYR A 516 -33.66 -111.02 4.32
C TYR A 516 -35.16 -111.02 4.01
N SER A 517 -35.95 -111.73 4.82
CA SER A 517 -37.39 -111.55 4.76
C SER A 517 -37.77 -110.16 5.28
N VAL A 518 -38.85 -109.59 4.74
CA VAL A 518 -39.37 -108.30 5.22
C VAL A 518 -39.64 -108.34 6.73
N ASN A 519 -40.15 -109.46 7.25
CA ASN A 519 -40.37 -109.68 8.69
C ASN A 519 -39.06 -109.63 9.49
N THR A 520 -37.97 -110.16 8.95
CA THR A 520 -36.65 -110.11 9.59
C THR A 520 -36.14 -108.67 9.70
N ILE A 521 -36.34 -107.84 8.68
CA ILE A 521 -35.97 -106.42 8.72
C ILE A 521 -36.82 -105.66 9.75
N TYR A 522 -38.13 -105.90 9.79
CA TYR A 522 -39.00 -105.33 10.84
C TYR A 522 -38.52 -105.68 12.24
N ASN A 523 -38.13 -106.94 12.46
CA ASN A 523 -37.62 -107.39 13.75
C ASN A 523 -36.29 -106.71 14.12
N TYR A 524 -35.33 -106.59 13.19
CA TYR A 524 -34.09 -105.87 13.45
C TYR A 524 -34.32 -104.38 13.74
N ARG A 525 -35.18 -103.71 12.96
CA ARG A 525 -35.54 -102.30 13.19
C ARG A 525 -36.17 -102.11 14.57
N ALA A 526 -37.18 -102.92 14.91
CA ALA A 526 -37.85 -102.85 16.21
C ALA A 526 -36.87 -103.14 17.37
N LYS A 527 -36.00 -104.15 17.21
CA LYS A 527 -34.99 -104.51 18.20
C LYS A 527 -34.03 -103.35 18.49
N VAL A 528 -33.51 -102.68 17.45
CA VAL A 528 -32.57 -101.57 17.63
C VAL A 528 -33.29 -100.32 18.15
N LYS A 529 -34.51 -100.02 17.67
CA LYS A 529 -35.33 -98.92 18.22
C LYS A 529 -35.60 -99.10 19.71
N ASN A 530 -35.77 -100.34 20.17
CA ASN A 530 -35.97 -100.62 21.60
C ASN A 530 -34.74 -100.30 22.47
N LYS A 531 -33.55 -100.21 21.86
CA LYS A 531 -32.28 -99.86 22.51
C LYS A 531 -31.96 -98.36 22.46
N ALA A 532 -32.81 -97.55 21.83
CA ALA A 532 -32.62 -96.11 21.72
C ALA A 532 -32.56 -95.43 23.09
N ARG A 533 -31.71 -94.41 23.22
CA ARG A 533 -31.61 -93.56 24.42
C ARG A 533 -32.80 -92.59 24.55
N GLY A 534 -33.41 -92.21 23.43
CA GLY A 534 -34.53 -91.27 23.34
C GLY A 534 -35.84 -91.90 22.83
N SER A 535 -36.72 -91.07 22.26
CA SER A 535 -37.99 -91.51 21.66
C SER A 535 -37.77 -92.57 20.58
N ARG A 536 -38.56 -93.66 20.64
CA ARG A 536 -38.52 -94.74 19.64
C ARG A 536 -39.04 -94.28 18.28
N GLU A 537 -39.96 -93.32 18.28
CA GLU A 537 -40.59 -92.79 17.07
C GLU A 537 -39.61 -91.90 16.28
N ASP A 538 -38.79 -91.10 16.97
CA ASP A 538 -37.85 -90.16 16.35
C ASP A 538 -36.49 -90.77 15.98
N PHE A 539 -36.24 -92.03 16.36
CA PHE A 539 -34.91 -92.64 16.24
C PHE A 539 -34.39 -92.67 14.80
N GLU A 540 -35.23 -93.10 13.84
CA GLU A 540 -34.84 -93.14 12.42
C GLU A 540 -34.59 -91.73 11.85
N ASP A 541 -35.30 -90.71 12.32
CA ASP A 541 -35.10 -89.31 11.90
C ASP A 541 -33.78 -88.73 12.40
N LEU A 542 -33.40 -89.09 13.63
CA LEU A 542 -32.10 -88.73 14.19
C LEU A 542 -30.97 -89.42 13.43
N VAL A 543 -31.16 -90.71 13.08
CA VAL A 543 -30.22 -91.45 12.24
C VAL A 543 -30.05 -90.76 10.88
N ARG A 544 -31.13 -90.29 10.23
CA ARG A 544 -31.07 -89.55 8.95
C ARG A 544 -30.25 -88.26 9.03
N LYS A 545 -30.18 -87.62 10.21
CA LYS A 545 -29.44 -86.38 10.44
C LYS A 545 -27.97 -86.58 10.80
N ILE A 546 -27.50 -87.83 10.93
CA ILE A 546 -26.08 -88.12 11.18
C ILE A 546 -25.25 -87.60 10.01
N ARG A 547 -24.43 -86.59 10.26
CA ARG A 547 -23.49 -86.04 9.26
C ARG A 547 -22.23 -86.87 9.14
#